data_AF-A0A928XUI7-F1
#
_entry.id   AF-A0A928XUI7-F1
#
_cell.length_a   1.000
_cell.length_b   1.000
_cell.length_c   1.000
_cell.angle_alpha   90.00
_cell.angle_beta   90.00
_cell.angle_gamma   90.00
#
_symmetry.space_group_name_H-M   'P 1'
#
loop_
_entity.id
_entity.type
_entity.pdbx_description
1 polymer ?
#
loop_
_entity_poly.entity_id
_entity_poly.type
_entity_poly.pdbx_seq_one_letter_code
_entity_poly.pdbx_strand_id
1 'polypeptide(L)'
;MRSFLLLLLLTMPALGQYASNLALHKTNFLIGESVLATLTITNRSGADVIVGGVGSRPWLQFQFQTAEGQQLPPVSVGAREQITLRAGATSRHVVEIEGASSTSSVGTYYTTASIYHPLSGQYYATNRARIVVTDAKPMFDEAFGVPQGYPNAGRARRYQAIIFRDVDSIQFYTRIVDERTREYLATQYLGPIAASLQPQITIDRQNKLQVLFMAQQRVFCHTTINPDGKLARRTYYLNEEGGTRPTLVTTPKGVAVVGGRAFDPANPPKDANSGIRKVSERPKGL
;
A
#
# COMPACT_ATOMS: atom_id res chain seq x y z
N MET A 1 49.51 48.84 -12.01
CA MET A 1 48.42 48.13 -11.32
C MET A 1 48.02 46.94 -12.16
N ARG A 2 48.23 45.71 -11.66
CA ARG A 2 47.87 44.46 -12.37
C ARG A 2 46.40 44.15 -12.06
N SER A 3 45.52 44.31 -13.04
CA SER A 3 44.12 43.87 -12.91
C SER A 3 44.06 42.34 -12.88
N PHE A 4 43.60 41.80 -11.75
CA PHE A 4 43.27 40.39 -11.60
C PHE A 4 41.86 40.19 -12.16
N LEU A 5 41.75 39.48 -13.29
CA LEU A 5 40.46 39.10 -13.87
C LEU A 5 39.92 37.89 -13.08
N LEU A 6 38.90 38.12 -12.25
CA LEU A 6 38.23 37.07 -11.49
C LEU A 6 37.30 36.29 -12.43
N LEU A 7 37.66 35.05 -12.76
CA LEU A 7 36.84 34.16 -13.59
C LEU A 7 35.70 33.58 -12.73
N LEU A 8 34.48 34.07 -12.94
CA LEU A 8 33.28 33.53 -12.31
C LEU A 8 32.90 32.19 -12.98
N LEU A 9 33.25 31.05 -12.37
CA LEU A 9 32.74 29.75 -12.83
C LEU A 9 31.25 29.65 -12.48
N LEU A 10 30.39 29.82 -13.49
CA LEU A 10 28.99 29.40 -13.45
C LEU A 10 28.94 27.87 -13.41
N THR A 11 28.66 27.31 -12.23
CA THR A 11 28.37 25.89 -12.07
C THR A 11 26.99 25.58 -12.66
N MET A 12 26.97 25.22 -13.96
CA MET A 12 25.78 24.61 -14.57
C MET A 12 25.46 23.31 -13.82
N PRO A 13 24.20 23.06 -13.41
CA PRO A 13 23.83 21.78 -12.83
C PRO A 13 24.03 20.72 -13.90
N ALA A 14 25.03 19.85 -13.71
CA ALA A 14 25.22 18.68 -14.55
C ALA A 14 23.92 17.86 -14.50
N LEU A 15 23.18 17.82 -15.60
CA LEU A 15 22.02 16.95 -15.72
C LEU A 15 22.55 15.51 -15.69
N GLY A 16 22.29 14.80 -14.60
CA GLY A 16 22.70 13.39 -14.47
C GLY A 16 22.16 12.53 -15.60
N GLN A 17 22.82 11.40 -15.88
CA GLN A 17 22.40 10.45 -16.91
C GLN A 17 20.99 9.92 -16.68
N TYR A 18 20.51 9.94 -15.44
CA TYR A 18 19.11 9.79 -15.09
C TYR A 18 18.56 11.05 -14.43
N ALA A 19 17.38 11.48 -14.88
CA ALA A 19 16.50 12.30 -14.06
C ALA A 19 15.48 11.39 -13.41
N SER A 20 15.38 11.43 -12.07
CA SER A 20 14.56 10.48 -11.33
C SER A 20 13.68 11.15 -10.28
N ASN A 21 12.51 10.56 -10.03
CA ASN A 21 11.57 11.02 -9.02
C ASN A 21 10.94 9.82 -8.29
N LEU A 22 10.79 9.95 -6.99
CA LEU A 22 10.12 9.00 -6.12
C LEU A 22 8.86 9.66 -5.55
N ALA A 23 7.71 9.04 -5.82
CA ALA A 23 6.42 9.42 -5.29
C ALA A 23 5.82 8.27 -4.48
N LEU A 24 5.57 8.49 -3.20
CA LEU A 24 4.87 7.51 -2.36
C LEU A 24 3.37 7.58 -2.61
N HIS A 25 2.66 6.44 -2.54
CA HIS A 25 1.21 6.43 -2.70
C HIS A 25 0.48 7.07 -1.51
N LYS A 26 1.15 7.12 -0.36
CA LYS A 26 0.73 7.86 0.84
C LYS A 26 1.95 8.16 1.72
N THR A 27 1.74 9.00 2.73
CA THR A 27 2.81 9.45 3.65
C THR A 27 2.63 8.92 5.06
N ASN A 28 1.41 8.57 5.48
CA ASN A 28 1.11 8.01 6.79
C ASN A 28 0.88 6.49 6.69
N PHE A 29 1.62 5.74 7.48
CA PHE A 29 1.65 4.28 7.46
C PHE A 29 1.37 3.75 8.86
N LEU A 30 0.64 2.64 8.90
CA LEU A 30 0.54 1.84 10.09
C LEU A 30 1.83 1.01 10.24
N ILE A 31 2.34 0.85 11.45
CA ILE A 31 3.55 0.04 11.68
C ILE A 31 3.43 -1.37 11.06
N GLY A 32 4.50 -1.81 10.39
CA GLY A 32 4.60 -3.06 9.64
C GLY A 32 3.92 -3.06 8.26
N GLU A 33 3.33 -1.93 7.82
CA GLU A 33 2.71 -1.82 6.50
C GLU A 33 3.76 -1.63 5.39
N SER A 34 3.64 -2.37 4.29
CA SER A 34 4.48 -2.17 3.10
C SER A 34 4.33 -0.77 2.51
N VAL A 35 5.44 -0.22 2.01
CA VAL A 35 5.45 1.07 1.32
C VAL A 35 5.34 0.85 -0.18
N LEU A 36 4.24 1.32 -0.78
CA LEU A 36 4.09 1.39 -2.23
C LEU A 36 4.57 2.75 -2.76
N ALA A 37 5.49 2.69 -3.72
CA ALA A 37 6.08 3.88 -4.33
C ALA A 37 6.12 3.75 -5.85
N THR A 38 5.96 4.90 -6.53
CA THR A 38 6.14 5.04 -7.97
C THR A 38 7.48 5.72 -8.23
N LEU A 39 8.38 4.99 -8.88
CA LEU A 39 9.66 5.47 -9.35
C LEU A 39 9.51 5.91 -10.81
N THR A 40 9.80 7.18 -11.09
CA THR A 40 9.85 7.73 -12.45
C THR A 40 11.30 7.94 -12.85
N ILE A 41 11.71 7.40 -14.00
CA ILE A 41 13.07 7.49 -14.52
C ILE A 41 13.04 7.99 -15.94
N THR A 42 13.71 9.11 -16.20
CA THR A 42 14.01 9.59 -17.55
C THR A 42 15.46 9.27 -17.87
N ASN A 43 15.69 8.43 -18.88
CA ASN A 43 17.05 8.09 -19.33
C ASN A 43 17.59 9.19 -20.27
N ARG A 44 18.64 9.88 -19.84
CA ARG A 44 19.33 10.96 -20.58
C ARG A 44 20.73 10.55 -21.05
N SER A 45 21.09 9.27 -20.94
CA SER A 45 22.43 8.76 -21.27
C SER A 45 22.77 8.67 -22.76
N GLY A 46 21.79 8.88 -23.64
CA GLY A 46 21.96 8.74 -25.09
C GLY A 46 22.03 7.29 -25.58
N ALA A 47 21.93 6.30 -24.69
CA ALA A 47 21.89 4.88 -25.03
C ALA A 47 20.79 4.16 -24.25
N ASP A 48 20.29 3.06 -24.81
CA ASP A 48 19.39 2.17 -24.10
C ASP A 48 20.14 1.49 -22.95
N VAL A 49 19.53 1.45 -21.77
CA VAL A 49 20.12 0.87 -20.57
C VAL A 49 19.26 -0.28 -20.09
N ILE A 50 19.88 -1.45 -19.92
CA ILE A 50 19.21 -2.65 -19.44
C ILE A 50 19.59 -2.84 -17.97
N VAL A 51 18.59 -2.98 -17.11
CA VAL A 51 18.74 -3.22 -15.67
C VAL A 51 17.88 -4.40 -15.23
N GLY A 52 18.19 -5.00 -14.07
CA GLY A 52 17.45 -6.16 -13.57
C GLY A 52 17.78 -7.46 -14.33
N GLY A 53 16.98 -8.50 -14.07
CA GLY A 53 17.21 -9.87 -14.55
C GLY A 53 17.74 -10.80 -13.45
N VAL A 54 17.52 -12.11 -13.62
CA VAL A 54 18.02 -13.14 -12.71
C VAL A 54 19.56 -13.11 -12.63
N GLY A 55 20.10 -13.03 -11.41
CA GLY A 55 21.55 -12.96 -11.16
C GLY A 55 22.20 -11.59 -11.45
N SER A 56 21.42 -10.60 -11.88
CA SER A 56 21.91 -9.24 -12.08
C SER A 56 22.17 -8.53 -10.75
N ARG A 57 23.06 -7.54 -10.78
CA ARG A 57 23.26 -6.64 -9.63
C ARG A 57 21.95 -5.92 -9.32
N PRO A 58 21.56 -5.75 -8.05
CA PRO A 58 20.43 -4.91 -7.69
C PRO A 58 20.57 -3.53 -8.29
N TRP A 59 19.62 -3.15 -9.14
CA TRP A 59 19.65 -1.89 -9.86
C TRP A 59 18.96 -0.76 -9.10
N LEU A 60 18.21 -1.10 -8.06
CA LEU A 60 17.46 -0.18 -7.22
C LEU A 60 17.74 -0.44 -5.74
N GLN A 61 18.06 0.61 -5.01
CA GLN A 61 18.30 0.56 -3.58
C GLN A 61 17.55 1.69 -2.88
N PHE A 62 16.83 1.37 -1.83
CA PHE A 62 16.17 2.36 -0.98
C PHE A 62 17.01 2.60 0.27
N GLN A 63 17.32 3.87 0.52
CA GLN A 63 17.96 4.30 1.75
C GLN A 63 16.90 4.93 2.64
N PHE A 64 16.86 4.52 3.91
CA PHE A 64 15.97 5.09 4.92
C PHE A 64 16.79 5.84 5.96
N GLN A 65 16.28 6.98 6.38
CA GLN A 65 16.87 7.80 7.42
C GLN A 65 15.79 8.22 8.42
N THR A 66 16.08 8.14 9.72
CA THR A 66 15.19 8.66 10.76
C THR A 66 15.18 10.19 10.77
N ALA A 67 14.24 10.80 11.48
CA ALA A 67 14.18 12.25 11.65
C ALA A 67 15.43 12.83 12.34
N GLU A 68 16.06 12.04 13.22
CA GLU A 68 17.30 12.37 13.94
C GLU A 68 18.54 12.23 13.05
N GLY A 69 18.37 11.74 11.82
CA GLY A 69 19.44 11.62 10.84
C GLY A 69 20.15 10.27 10.82
N GLN A 70 19.72 9.29 11.63
CA GLN A 70 20.29 7.95 11.62
C GLN A 70 19.94 7.22 10.32
N GLN A 71 20.97 6.69 9.63
CA GLN A 71 20.79 5.85 8.44
C GLN A 71 20.45 4.42 8.85
N LEU A 72 19.39 3.86 8.27
CA LEU A 72 19.03 2.46 8.43
C LEU A 72 19.69 1.60 7.35
N PRO A 73 19.80 0.28 7.53
CA PRO A 73 20.27 -0.61 6.48
C PRO A 73 19.46 -0.42 5.19
N PRO A 74 20.13 -0.30 4.03
CA PRO A 74 19.43 -0.07 2.79
C PRO A 74 18.68 -1.32 2.31
N VAL A 75 17.54 -1.11 1.67
CA VAL A 75 16.71 -2.17 1.10
C VAL A 75 16.98 -2.26 -0.39
N SER A 76 17.56 -3.36 -0.83
CA SER A 76 17.81 -3.61 -2.26
C SER A 76 16.59 -4.27 -2.89
N VAL A 77 16.11 -3.71 -3.99
CA VAL A 77 15.02 -4.31 -4.77
C VAL A 77 15.62 -4.84 -6.07
N GLY A 78 15.62 -6.16 -6.20
CA GLY A 78 15.91 -6.83 -7.46
C GLY A 78 14.69 -6.82 -8.38
N ALA A 79 14.91 -6.82 -9.69
CA ALA A 79 13.89 -7.19 -10.66
C ALA A 79 14.24 -8.56 -11.25
N ARG A 80 13.31 -9.52 -11.20
CA ARG A 80 13.51 -10.83 -11.85
C ARG A 80 13.54 -10.70 -13.37
N GLU A 81 12.76 -9.76 -13.88
CA GLU A 81 12.69 -9.43 -15.30
C GLU A 81 13.73 -8.36 -15.64
N GLN A 82 14.22 -8.41 -16.89
CA GLN A 82 15.03 -7.35 -17.45
C GLN A 82 14.14 -6.16 -17.81
N ILE A 83 14.60 -4.97 -17.45
CA ILE A 83 13.92 -3.70 -17.70
C ILE A 83 14.80 -2.89 -18.65
N THR A 84 14.24 -2.53 -19.80
CA THR A 84 14.91 -1.66 -20.78
C THR A 84 14.48 -0.21 -20.57
N LEU A 85 15.41 0.62 -20.10
CA LEU A 85 15.27 2.06 -19.99
C LEU A 85 15.74 2.69 -21.31
N ARG A 86 14.80 2.97 -22.22
CA ARG A 86 15.11 3.50 -23.55
C ARG A 86 15.72 4.90 -23.50
N ALA A 87 16.71 5.17 -24.35
CA ALA A 87 17.33 6.48 -24.47
C ALA A 87 16.29 7.57 -24.73
N GLY A 88 16.37 8.68 -23.97
CA GLY A 88 15.44 9.81 -24.08
C GLY A 88 14.03 9.57 -23.52
N ALA A 89 13.68 8.33 -23.15
CA ALA A 89 12.34 7.99 -22.70
C ALA A 89 12.17 8.15 -21.18
N THR A 90 10.93 8.36 -20.76
CA THR A 90 10.52 8.30 -19.35
C THR A 90 9.74 7.01 -19.09
N SER A 91 10.11 6.31 -18.03
CA SER A 91 9.48 5.07 -17.57
C SER A 91 8.97 5.24 -16.14
N ARG A 92 7.94 4.47 -15.77
CA ARG A 92 7.37 4.45 -14.41
C ARG A 92 7.35 3.02 -13.89
N HIS A 93 7.83 2.82 -12.68
CA HIS A 93 7.90 1.53 -12.01
C HIS A 93 7.23 1.62 -10.64
N VAL A 94 6.21 0.79 -10.40
CA VAL A 94 5.63 0.64 -9.06
C VAL A 94 6.46 -0.38 -8.31
N VAL A 95 6.90 -0.01 -7.12
CA VAL A 95 7.77 -0.81 -6.27
C VAL A 95 7.14 -0.93 -4.90
N GLU A 96 7.14 -2.15 -4.36
CA GLU A 96 6.73 -2.44 -2.99
C GLU A 96 7.97 -2.67 -2.13
N ILE A 97 8.03 -1.99 -0.99
CA ILE A 97 9.06 -2.16 0.02
C ILE A 97 8.40 -2.80 1.23
N GLU A 98 8.88 -3.97 1.62
CA GLU A 98 8.28 -4.75 2.70
C GLU A 98 8.31 -4.00 4.04
N GLY A 99 7.19 -4.04 4.78
CA GLY A 99 7.02 -3.29 6.02
C GLY A 99 8.05 -3.61 7.10
N ALA A 100 8.52 -4.85 7.18
CA ALA A 100 9.58 -5.26 8.11
C ALA A 100 10.90 -4.49 7.91
N SER A 101 11.15 -3.99 6.68
CA SER A 101 12.35 -3.22 6.36
C SER A 101 12.11 -1.71 6.27
N SER A 102 10.87 -1.27 6.02
CA SER A 102 10.54 0.15 5.80
C SER A 102 9.80 0.84 6.93
N THR A 103 8.96 0.13 7.66
CA THR A 103 7.98 0.68 8.63
C THR A 103 7.94 -0.12 9.91
N SER A 104 9.07 -0.70 10.32
CA SER A 104 9.18 -1.60 11.47
C SER A 104 9.04 -0.92 12.83
N SER A 105 9.18 0.41 12.90
CA SER A 105 9.06 1.19 14.12
C SER A 105 8.31 2.51 13.90
N VAL A 106 7.70 3.03 14.97
CA VAL A 106 7.00 4.31 14.97
C VAL A 106 8.01 5.45 14.85
N GLY A 107 7.70 6.44 14.01
CA GLY A 107 8.56 7.60 13.82
C GLY A 107 8.34 8.32 12.50
N THR A 108 9.07 9.40 12.30
CA THR A 108 9.20 10.05 10.98
C THR A 108 10.48 9.57 10.33
N TYR A 109 10.37 9.12 9.09
CA TYR A 109 11.47 8.67 8.27
C TYR A 109 11.49 9.43 6.96
N TYR A 110 12.61 9.32 6.28
CA TYR A 110 12.79 9.82 4.94
C TYR A 110 13.44 8.74 4.10
N THR A 111 12.93 8.59 2.88
CA THR A 111 13.46 7.62 1.93
C THR A 111 13.92 8.29 0.66
N THR A 112 14.99 7.75 0.08
CA THR A 112 15.50 8.07 -1.25
C THR A 112 15.76 6.77 -1.98
N ALA A 113 15.46 6.72 -3.27
CA ALA A 113 15.86 5.60 -4.12
C ALA A 113 17.15 5.96 -4.87
N SER A 114 18.06 5.00 -4.98
CA SER A 114 19.30 5.09 -5.75
C SER A 114 19.24 4.10 -6.91
N ILE A 115 19.31 4.61 -8.14
CA ILE A 115 19.22 3.82 -9.36
C ILE A 115 20.62 3.63 -9.95
N TYR A 116 21.04 2.39 -10.13
CA TYR A 116 22.30 2.05 -10.79
C TYR A 116 22.20 2.27 -12.30
N HIS A 117 23.22 2.93 -12.87
CA HIS A 117 23.40 3.09 -14.31
C HIS A 117 24.63 2.28 -14.76
N PRO A 118 24.44 1.09 -15.35
CA PRO A 118 25.52 0.18 -15.72
C PRO A 118 26.60 0.81 -16.60
N LEU A 119 26.22 1.67 -17.56
CA LEU A 119 27.18 2.24 -18.53
C LEU A 119 28.15 3.24 -17.89
N SER A 120 27.74 3.99 -16.87
CA SER A 120 28.63 4.92 -16.15
C SER A 120 29.20 4.35 -14.86
N GLY A 121 28.66 3.23 -14.38
CA GLY A 121 29.00 2.65 -13.09
C GLY A 121 28.53 3.45 -11.87
N GLN A 122 27.71 4.50 -12.07
CA GLN A 122 27.26 5.41 -11.02
C GLN A 122 25.83 5.10 -10.53
N TYR A 123 25.49 5.65 -9.37
CA TYR A 123 24.13 5.69 -8.84
C TYR A 123 23.56 7.10 -8.96
N TYR A 124 22.28 7.17 -9.34
CA TYR A 124 21.52 8.42 -9.38
C TYR A 124 20.41 8.37 -8.35
N ALA A 125 20.39 9.34 -7.43
CA ALA A 125 19.41 9.42 -6.36
C ALA A 125 18.15 10.17 -6.80
N THR A 126 17.00 9.79 -6.23
CA THR A 126 15.74 10.51 -6.35
C THR A 126 15.67 11.70 -5.40
N ASN A 127 14.58 12.46 -5.48
CA ASN A 127 14.14 13.31 -4.36
C ASN A 127 13.95 12.48 -3.08
N ARG A 128 13.98 13.19 -1.95
CA ARG A 128 13.66 12.66 -0.62
C ARG A 128 12.15 12.65 -0.41
N ALA A 129 11.60 11.51 -0.04
CA ALA A 129 10.18 11.37 0.30
C ALA A 129 10.01 11.14 1.81
N ARG A 130 8.99 11.75 2.41
CA ARG A 130 8.71 11.66 3.85
C ARG A 130 7.72 10.53 4.15
N ILE A 131 8.02 9.76 5.17
CA ILE A 131 7.19 8.67 5.70
C ILE A 131 6.93 8.96 7.19
N VAL A 132 5.68 8.79 7.61
CA VAL A 132 5.27 8.84 9.01
C VAL A 132 4.70 7.49 9.36
N VAL A 133 5.29 6.83 10.34
CA VAL A 133 4.82 5.54 10.85
C VAL A 133 4.22 5.77 12.22
N THR A 134 2.97 5.36 12.40
CA THR A 134 2.29 5.35 13.70
C THR A 134 1.70 3.98 13.96
N ASP A 135 1.28 3.74 15.20
CA ASP A 135 0.56 2.52 15.55
C ASP A 135 -0.83 2.86 16.08
N ALA A 136 -1.71 1.87 16.05
CA ALA A 136 -3.07 2.00 16.53
C ALA A 136 -3.49 0.73 17.28
N LYS A 137 -4.20 0.92 18.39
CA LYS A 137 -4.69 -0.20 19.19
C LYS A 137 -5.65 -1.06 18.35
N PRO A 138 -5.48 -2.39 18.31
CA PRO A 138 -6.40 -3.26 17.62
C PRO A 138 -7.78 -3.25 18.29
N MET A 139 -8.84 -3.24 17.48
CA MET A 139 -10.22 -3.41 17.93
C MET A 139 -10.61 -4.89 18.08
N PHE A 140 -9.87 -5.77 17.42
CA PHE A 140 -9.98 -7.22 17.49
C PHE A 140 -8.57 -7.78 17.58
N ASP A 141 -8.33 -8.70 18.49
CA ASP A 141 -7.02 -9.31 18.71
C ASP A 141 -7.20 -10.74 19.24
N GLU A 142 -7.02 -11.74 18.37
CA GLU A 142 -7.27 -13.15 18.72
C GLU A 142 -6.15 -14.07 18.20
N ALA A 143 -5.73 -15.00 19.05
CA ALA A 143 -4.70 -15.98 18.73
C ALA A 143 -5.26 -17.15 17.92
N PHE A 144 -4.43 -17.71 17.05
CA PHE A 144 -4.74 -18.92 16.28
C PHE A 144 -3.48 -19.76 16.05
N GLY A 145 -3.68 -21.06 15.84
CA GLY A 145 -2.62 -21.96 15.40
C GLY A 145 -2.48 -21.93 13.88
N VAL A 146 -1.26 -21.80 13.36
CA VAL A 146 -1.00 -21.87 11.92
C VAL A 146 -1.29 -23.29 11.42
N PRO A 147 -2.28 -23.50 10.52
CA PRO A 147 -2.65 -24.82 10.06
C PRO A 147 -1.59 -25.42 9.12
N GLN A 148 -1.69 -26.73 8.89
CA GLN A 148 -0.84 -27.43 7.93
C GLN A 148 -1.00 -26.84 6.52
N GLY A 149 0.08 -26.86 5.74
CA GLY A 149 0.14 -26.28 4.38
C GLY A 149 0.51 -24.79 4.34
N TYR A 150 0.70 -24.13 5.49
CA TYR A 150 1.21 -22.75 5.57
C TYR A 150 2.65 -22.70 6.12
N PRO A 151 3.43 -21.66 5.75
CA PRO A 151 4.76 -21.45 6.33
C PRO A 151 4.70 -21.34 7.85
N ASN A 152 5.56 -22.10 8.53
CA ASN A 152 5.60 -22.21 9.99
C ASN A 152 4.33 -22.82 10.63
N ALA A 153 3.74 -23.83 9.98
CA ALA A 153 2.66 -24.64 10.55
C ALA A 153 2.97 -25.11 11.99
N GLY A 154 1.96 -25.10 12.86
CA GLY A 154 2.08 -25.44 14.27
C GLY A 154 2.51 -24.28 15.18
N ARG A 155 2.98 -23.15 14.63
CA ARG A 155 3.22 -21.94 15.45
C ARG A 155 1.92 -21.25 15.82
N ALA A 156 1.95 -20.48 16.90
CA ALA A 156 0.88 -19.57 17.28
C ALA A 156 1.11 -18.17 16.69
N ARG A 157 0.04 -17.55 16.19
CA ARG A 157 0.00 -16.18 15.67
C ARG A 157 -1.25 -15.49 16.17
N ARG A 158 -1.30 -14.17 16.00
CA ARG A 158 -2.47 -13.34 16.32
C ARG A 158 -2.99 -12.64 15.09
N TYR A 159 -4.29 -12.68 14.87
CA TYR A 159 -4.97 -11.75 13.99
C TYR A 159 -5.32 -10.49 14.77
N GLN A 160 -4.98 -9.35 14.20
CA GLN A 160 -5.40 -8.04 14.68
C GLN A 160 -6.21 -7.33 13.59
N ALA A 161 -7.33 -6.72 13.96
CA ALA A 161 -8.03 -5.77 13.09
C ALA A 161 -7.94 -4.37 13.69
N ILE A 162 -7.57 -3.40 12.86
CA ILE A 162 -7.14 -2.07 13.30
C ILE A 162 -7.87 -1.02 12.47
N ILE A 163 -8.60 -0.13 13.14
CA ILE A 163 -9.11 1.10 12.54
C ILE A 163 -8.02 2.17 12.69
N PHE A 164 -7.41 2.54 11.58
CA PHE A 164 -6.38 3.56 11.51
C PHE A 164 -7.00 4.87 11.05
N ARG A 165 -6.88 5.91 11.87
CA ARG A 165 -7.41 7.24 11.57
C ARG A 165 -6.25 8.12 11.15
N ASP A 166 -6.29 8.54 9.90
CA ASP A 166 -5.48 9.62 9.36
C ASP A 166 -6.28 10.93 9.36
N VAL A 167 -5.65 12.06 9.06
CA VAL A 167 -6.27 13.38 9.06
C VAL A 167 -7.53 13.42 8.17
N ASP A 168 -7.44 12.83 6.98
CA ASP A 168 -8.51 12.89 5.97
C ASP A 168 -9.19 11.54 5.70
N SER A 169 -8.76 10.45 6.36
CA SER A 169 -9.30 9.13 6.06
C SER A 169 -9.35 8.20 7.27
N ILE A 170 -10.39 7.37 7.31
CA ILE A 170 -10.50 6.26 8.24
C ILE A 170 -10.31 4.98 7.45
N GLN A 171 -9.24 4.28 7.77
CA GLN A 171 -8.75 3.12 7.04
C GLN A 171 -8.85 1.89 7.93
N PHE A 172 -9.09 0.74 7.30
CA PHE A 172 -9.18 -0.53 8.00
C PHE A 172 -8.05 -1.45 7.58
N TYR A 173 -7.40 -2.04 8.57
CA TYR A 173 -6.26 -2.91 8.40
C TYR A 173 -6.48 -4.24 9.11
N THR A 174 -5.84 -5.27 8.58
CA THR A 174 -5.57 -6.50 9.31
C THR A 174 -4.07 -6.67 9.47
N ARG A 175 -3.65 -7.11 10.66
CA ARG A 175 -2.26 -7.41 10.96
C ARG A 175 -2.13 -8.84 11.47
N ILE A 176 -1.09 -9.54 11.05
CA ILE A 176 -0.66 -10.80 11.64
C ILE A 176 0.59 -10.56 12.47
N VAL A 177 0.55 -11.03 13.72
CA VAL A 177 1.66 -10.92 14.66
C VAL A 177 2.11 -12.33 15.06
N ASP A 178 3.42 -12.59 15.09
CA ASP A 178 3.93 -13.81 15.71
C ASP A 178 3.72 -13.72 17.23
N GLU A 179 3.07 -14.73 17.83
CA GLU A 179 2.72 -14.69 19.27
C GLU A 179 3.98 -14.61 20.14
N ARG A 180 5.08 -15.26 19.72
CA ARG A 180 6.30 -15.39 20.52
C ARG A 180 7.25 -14.21 20.30
N THR A 181 7.53 -13.84 19.05
CA THR A 181 8.50 -12.76 18.77
C THR A 181 7.87 -11.38 18.80
N ARG A 182 6.53 -11.28 18.78
CA ARG A 182 5.78 -10.02 18.59
C ARG A 182 6.08 -9.32 17.27
N GLU A 183 6.70 -10.01 16.32
CA GLU A 183 7.01 -9.47 15.01
C GLU A 183 5.75 -9.30 14.17
N TYR A 184 5.66 -8.19 13.44
CA TYR A 184 4.59 -7.93 12.49
C TYR A 184 4.88 -8.65 11.18
N LEU A 185 4.25 -9.80 10.98
CA LEU A 185 4.47 -10.68 9.84
C LEU A 185 3.79 -10.17 8.57
N ALA A 186 2.65 -9.50 8.71
CA ALA A 186 1.93 -8.87 7.61
C ALA A 186 1.00 -7.79 8.16
N THR A 187 1.03 -6.58 7.60
CA THR A 187 0.04 -5.53 7.84
C THR A 187 -0.60 -5.16 6.51
N GLN A 188 -1.87 -5.50 6.34
CA GLN A 188 -2.59 -5.39 5.07
C GLN A 188 -3.70 -4.33 5.17
N TYR A 189 -3.69 -3.37 4.26
CA TYR A 189 -4.80 -2.44 4.04
C TYR A 189 -6.00 -3.17 3.43
N LEU A 190 -7.16 -3.09 4.10
CA LEU A 190 -8.41 -3.66 3.60
C LEU A 190 -9.27 -2.66 2.81
N GLY A 191 -9.19 -1.38 3.14
CA GLY A 191 -10.01 -0.35 2.51
C GLY A 191 -10.41 0.77 3.46
N PRO A 192 -11.14 1.78 2.97
CA PRO A 192 -11.79 2.75 3.83
C PRO A 192 -12.88 2.06 4.66
N ILE A 193 -13.18 2.60 5.83
CA ILE A 193 -14.27 2.10 6.68
C ILE A 193 -15.10 3.25 7.23
N ALA A 194 -16.42 3.09 7.13
CA ALA A 194 -17.36 3.94 7.84
C ALA A 194 -17.45 3.49 9.31
N ALA A 195 -16.86 4.28 10.22
CA ALA A 195 -16.81 3.98 11.64
C ALA A 195 -18.19 4.00 12.36
N SER A 196 -19.27 4.39 11.66
CA SER A 196 -20.63 4.38 12.20
C SER A 196 -21.21 3.00 12.42
N LEU A 197 -20.62 1.97 11.79
CA LEU A 197 -21.02 0.57 11.98
C LEU A 197 -19.81 -0.27 12.34
N GLN A 198 -19.92 -1.02 13.43
CA GLN A 198 -18.85 -1.91 13.87
C GLN A 198 -18.65 -3.06 12.88
N PRO A 199 -17.41 -3.35 12.45
CA PRO A 199 -17.09 -4.54 11.69
C PRO A 199 -17.51 -5.83 12.39
N GLN A 200 -17.94 -6.79 11.60
CA GLN A 200 -18.16 -8.17 12.05
C GLN A 200 -16.92 -8.98 11.69
N ILE A 201 -16.32 -9.60 12.69
CA ILE A 201 -15.03 -10.29 12.58
C ILE A 201 -15.16 -11.66 13.23
N THR A 202 -14.71 -12.71 12.55
CA THR A 202 -14.65 -14.06 13.09
C THR A 202 -13.51 -14.84 12.46
N ILE A 203 -13.03 -15.88 13.13
CA ILE A 203 -12.06 -16.83 12.60
C ILE A 203 -12.82 -18.11 12.24
N ASP A 204 -12.67 -18.58 11.00
CA ASP A 204 -13.33 -19.81 10.55
C ASP A 204 -12.58 -21.09 10.99
N ARG A 205 -13.17 -22.26 10.68
CA ARG A 205 -12.59 -23.57 11.05
C ARG A 205 -11.25 -23.86 10.37
N GLN A 206 -10.87 -23.11 9.34
CA GLN A 206 -9.60 -23.21 8.64
C GLN A 206 -8.60 -22.15 9.14
N ASN A 207 -8.89 -21.48 10.25
CA ASN A 207 -8.12 -20.38 10.81
C ASN A 207 -7.93 -19.20 9.84
N LYS A 208 -8.88 -18.99 8.92
CA LYS A 208 -8.91 -17.79 8.08
C LYS A 208 -9.73 -16.72 8.79
N LEU A 209 -9.20 -15.49 8.80
CA LEU A 209 -9.92 -14.35 9.34
C LEU A 209 -10.97 -13.88 8.34
N GLN A 210 -12.21 -13.78 8.81
CA GLN A 210 -13.37 -13.34 8.06
C GLN A 210 -13.78 -11.98 8.59
N VAL A 211 -13.84 -10.98 7.71
CA VAL A 211 -14.05 -9.60 8.09
C VAL A 211 -15.10 -8.98 7.18
N LEU A 212 -16.21 -8.52 7.76
CA LEU A 212 -17.25 -7.77 7.06
C LEU A 212 -17.35 -6.36 7.65
N PHE A 213 -17.19 -5.35 6.81
CA PHE A 213 -17.21 -3.95 7.23
C PHE A 213 -17.91 -3.07 6.19
N MET A 214 -18.45 -1.93 6.62
CA MET A 214 -19.05 -0.95 5.73
C MET A 214 -17.94 -0.08 5.13
N ALA A 215 -17.64 -0.28 3.85
CA ALA A 215 -16.58 0.44 3.16
C ALA A 215 -17.01 1.85 2.74
N GLN A 216 -18.28 2.00 2.35
CA GLN A 216 -18.93 3.28 2.02
C GLN A 216 -20.41 3.20 2.43
N GLN A 217 -21.14 4.32 2.34
CA GLN A 217 -22.58 4.32 2.64
C GLN A 217 -23.30 3.22 1.83
N ARG A 218 -23.93 2.28 2.56
CA ARG A 218 -24.64 1.11 2.02
C ARG A 218 -23.78 0.07 1.28
N VAL A 219 -22.47 0.29 1.12
CA VAL A 219 -21.55 -0.67 0.49
C VAL A 219 -20.74 -1.39 1.56
N PHE A 220 -20.89 -2.70 1.62
CA PHE A 220 -20.19 -3.59 2.54
C PHE A 220 -19.10 -4.35 1.80
N CYS A 221 -17.96 -4.54 2.45
CA CYS A 221 -16.83 -5.32 1.97
C CYS A 221 -16.64 -6.52 2.90
N HIS A 222 -16.67 -7.72 2.32
CA HIS A 222 -16.26 -8.95 2.99
C HIS A 222 -14.89 -9.36 2.47
N THR A 223 -13.96 -9.58 3.39
CA THR A 223 -12.64 -10.12 3.09
C THR A 223 -12.36 -11.38 3.87
N THR A 224 -11.68 -12.32 3.21
CA THR A 224 -11.10 -13.50 3.83
C THR A 224 -9.58 -13.35 3.79
N ILE A 225 -8.92 -13.44 4.95
CA ILE A 225 -7.47 -13.34 5.09
C ILE A 225 -6.94 -14.71 5.52
N ASN A 226 -5.89 -15.18 4.84
CA ASN A 226 -5.24 -16.45 5.16
C ASN A 226 -4.35 -16.34 6.41
N PRO A 227 -4.00 -17.48 7.05
CA PRO A 227 -3.00 -17.60 8.11
C PRO A 227 -1.63 -16.96 7.85
N ASP A 228 -1.26 -16.75 6.59
CA ASP A 228 -0.01 -16.07 6.18
C ASP A 228 -0.17 -14.56 5.95
N GLY A 229 -1.37 -14.00 6.17
CA GLY A 229 -1.65 -12.57 6.06
C GLY A 229 -2.12 -12.13 4.69
N LYS A 230 -2.11 -13.04 3.70
CA LYS A 230 -2.53 -12.72 2.35
C LYS A 230 -4.04 -12.64 2.25
N LEU A 231 -4.52 -11.65 1.50
CA LEU A 231 -5.93 -11.54 1.14
C LEU A 231 -6.32 -12.68 0.20
N ALA A 232 -7.15 -13.60 0.69
CA ALA A 232 -7.62 -14.76 -0.08
C ALA A 232 -8.81 -14.41 -0.97
N ARG A 233 -9.72 -13.57 -0.46
CA ARG A 233 -10.93 -13.16 -1.17
C ARG A 233 -11.37 -11.78 -0.72
N ARG A 234 -11.93 -11.02 -1.67
CA ARG A 234 -12.67 -9.78 -1.42
C ARG A 234 -13.96 -9.79 -2.22
N THR A 235 -15.07 -9.44 -1.60
CA THR A 235 -16.39 -9.37 -2.25
C THR A 235 -17.17 -8.22 -1.66
N TYR A 236 -17.90 -7.49 -2.50
CA TYR A 236 -18.70 -6.35 -2.07
C TYR A 236 -20.19 -6.66 -2.16
N TYR A 237 -20.95 -6.04 -1.26
CA TYR A 237 -22.40 -6.18 -1.16
C TYR A 237 -23.03 -4.80 -1.01
N LEU A 238 -24.09 -4.54 -1.77
CA LEU A 238 -24.91 -3.34 -1.65
C LEU A 238 -26.10 -3.63 -0.75
N ASN A 239 -26.30 -2.79 0.26
CA ASN A 239 -27.52 -2.77 1.06
C ASN A 239 -28.58 -1.92 0.34
N GLU A 240 -29.50 -2.59 -0.36
CA GLU A 240 -30.60 -1.95 -1.10
C GLU A 240 -31.64 -1.34 -0.16
N GLU A 241 -32.49 -0.46 -0.70
CA GLU A 241 -33.45 0.28 0.12
C GLU A 241 -34.58 -0.65 0.50
N GLY A 242 -34.90 -0.73 1.80
CA GLY A 242 -35.77 -1.78 2.33
C GLY A 242 -35.16 -3.19 2.32
N GLY A 243 -33.90 -3.33 1.91
CA GLY A 243 -33.19 -4.62 1.89
C GLY A 243 -32.67 -5.05 3.26
N THR A 244 -32.28 -6.32 3.35
CA THR A 244 -31.60 -6.85 4.54
C THR A 244 -30.12 -6.46 4.51
N ARG A 245 -29.64 -5.90 5.62
CA ARG A 245 -28.23 -5.52 5.78
C ARG A 245 -27.30 -6.73 5.66
N PRO A 246 -26.20 -6.65 4.88
CA PRO A 246 -25.16 -7.67 4.86
C PRO A 246 -24.67 -7.98 6.28
N THR A 247 -24.72 -9.26 6.64
CA THR A 247 -24.33 -9.77 7.96
C THR A 247 -23.53 -11.06 7.80
N LEU A 248 -22.49 -11.21 8.61
CA LEU A 248 -21.63 -12.37 8.65
C LEU A 248 -22.28 -13.46 9.51
N VAL A 249 -22.42 -14.66 8.97
CA VAL A 249 -23.02 -15.82 9.66
C VAL A 249 -22.10 -17.04 9.56
N THR A 250 -21.98 -17.75 10.67
CA THR A 250 -21.24 -19.01 10.73
C THR A 250 -22.20 -20.17 10.46
N THR A 251 -21.89 -20.98 9.45
CA THR A 251 -22.68 -22.15 9.05
C THR A 251 -21.84 -23.44 9.19
N PRO A 252 -22.44 -24.64 9.08
CA PRO A 252 -21.69 -25.89 8.99
C PRO A 252 -20.70 -25.92 7.81
N LYS A 253 -21.03 -25.25 6.70
CA LYS A 253 -20.18 -25.16 5.49
C LYS A 253 -19.07 -24.12 5.59
N GLY A 254 -19.05 -23.30 6.64
CA GLY A 254 -18.09 -22.20 6.82
C GLY A 254 -18.80 -20.87 7.10
N VAL A 255 -18.05 -19.78 6.98
CA VAL A 255 -18.57 -18.42 7.20
C VAL A 255 -19.08 -17.85 5.87
N ALA A 256 -20.27 -17.25 5.90
CA ALA A 256 -20.90 -16.64 4.74
C ALA A 256 -21.50 -15.27 5.08
N VAL A 257 -21.79 -14.47 4.05
CA VAL A 257 -22.55 -13.23 4.18
C VAL A 257 -23.99 -13.49 3.75
N VAL A 258 -24.94 -13.07 4.59
CA VAL A 258 -26.38 -13.05 4.27
C VAL A 258 -26.88 -11.62 4.21
N GLY A 259 -27.84 -11.36 3.32
CA GLY A 259 -28.33 -10.01 3.06
C GLY A 259 -27.44 -9.22 2.09
N GLY A 260 -28.03 -8.15 1.55
CA GLY A 260 -27.49 -7.36 0.45
C GLY A 260 -27.37 -8.11 -0.88
N ARG A 261 -27.13 -7.35 -1.94
CA ARG A 261 -26.89 -7.87 -3.29
C ARG A 261 -25.41 -7.79 -3.63
N ALA A 262 -24.87 -8.80 -4.30
CA ALA A 262 -23.50 -8.75 -4.80
C ALA A 262 -23.29 -7.48 -5.66
N PHE A 263 -22.19 -6.79 -5.40
CA PHE A 263 -21.85 -5.53 -6.02
C PHE A 263 -20.40 -5.59 -6.52
N ASP A 264 -20.17 -5.08 -7.73
CA ASP A 264 -18.83 -4.87 -8.26
C ASP A 264 -18.53 -3.37 -8.25
N PRO A 265 -17.62 -2.88 -7.37
CA PRO A 265 -17.27 -1.47 -7.34
C PRO A 265 -16.50 -1.00 -8.58
N ALA A 266 -15.92 -1.90 -9.38
CA ALA A 266 -15.26 -1.53 -10.63
C ALA A 266 -16.27 -1.26 -11.76
N ASN A 267 -17.46 -1.84 -11.66
CA ASN A 267 -18.57 -1.66 -12.59
C ASN A 267 -19.84 -1.26 -11.83
N PRO A 268 -19.89 -0.05 -11.23
CA PRO A 268 -21.09 0.40 -10.56
C PRO A 268 -22.24 0.42 -11.58
N PRO A 269 -23.46 -0.06 -11.23
CA PRO A 269 -24.62 0.11 -12.07
C PRO A 269 -24.73 1.59 -12.46
N LYS A 270 -24.97 1.87 -13.74
CA LYS A 270 -25.34 3.23 -14.17
C LYS A 270 -26.64 3.55 -13.46
N ASP A 271 -26.59 4.42 -12.45
CA ASP A 271 -27.78 4.75 -11.67
C ASP A 271 -28.92 5.18 -12.61
N ALA A 272 -30.05 4.49 -12.48
CA ALA A 272 -31.35 4.90 -12.99
C ALA A 272 -31.89 6.09 -12.17
N ASN A 273 -31.07 7.11 -11.96
CA ASN A 273 -31.41 8.38 -11.33
C ASN A 273 -31.12 9.56 -12.26
N SER A 274 -31.50 9.43 -13.54
CA SER A 274 -31.77 10.57 -14.42
C SER A 274 -33.18 11.16 -14.20
N GLY A 275 -33.79 10.93 -13.03
CA GLY A 275 -35.17 11.29 -12.72
C GLY A 275 -35.36 12.23 -11.53
N ILE A 276 -34.29 12.63 -10.82
CA ILE A 276 -34.42 13.65 -9.77
C ILE A 276 -34.43 15.01 -10.46
N ARG A 277 -35.64 15.54 -10.73
CA ARG A 277 -35.82 16.96 -11.07
C ARG A 277 -35.08 17.79 -10.04
N LYS A 278 -34.15 18.64 -10.49
CA LYS A 278 -33.53 19.64 -9.62
C LYS A 278 -34.65 20.53 -9.09
N VAL A 279 -34.66 20.78 -7.78
CA VAL A 279 -35.58 21.71 -7.10
C VAL A 279 -35.51 23.15 -7.66
N SER A 280 -34.58 23.43 -8.58
CA SER A 280 -34.48 24.68 -9.35
C SER A 280 -35.27 24.72 -10.66
N GLU A 281 -35.95 23.65 -11.08
CA GLU A 281 -36.80 23.68 -12.28
C GLU A 281 -38.15 24.33 -11.95
N ARG A 282 -38.27 25.63 -12.25
CA ARG A 282 -39.56 26.33 -12.23
C ARG A 282 -40.53 25.65 -13.21
N PRO A 283 -41.81 25.46 -12.86
CA PRO A 283 -42.82 24.98 -13.78
C PRO A 283 -42.91 25.90 -15.00
N LYS A 284 -42.87 25.34 -16.22
CA LYS A 284 -43.26 26.08 -17.42
C LYS A 284 -44.78 26.12 -17.46
N GLY A 285 -45.35 27.31 -17.25
CA GLY A 285 -46.73 27.62 -17.63
C GLY A 285 -47.60 28.12 -16.47
N LEU A 286 -47.72 29.45 -16.38
CA LEU A 286 -48.97 30.20 -16.20
C LEU A 286 -48.73 31.62 -16.73
#